data_AF-A0A0J6SVT9-F1
#
_entry.id   AF-A0A0J6SVT9-F1
#
_cell.length_a   1.000
_cell.length_b   1.000
_cell.length_c   1.000
_cell.angle_alpha   90.00
_cell.angle_beta   90.00
_cell.angle_gamma   90.00
#
_symmetry.space_group_name_H-M   'P 1'
#
loop_
_entity.id
_entity.type
_entity.pdbx_description
1 polymer ?
#
loop_
_entity_poly.entity_id
_entity_poly.type
_entity_poly.pdbx_seq_one_letter_code
_entity_poly.pdbx_strand_id
1 'polypeptide(L)'
;RVLAEAAGRWPLQGAVAIHRHGLIRPGEGIVLVLAASAHRSAAFEAASFLMDYLKTRAPFWKREHHTDGTLGGWVEAMEHDAAAAARW
;
A
#
# COMPACT_ATOMS: atom_id res chain seq x y z
N ARG A 1 -5.79 -11.27 5.51
CA ARG A 1 -5.23 -10.97 6.85
C ARG A 1 -5.39 -9.51 7.22
N VAL A 2 -4.66 -8.57 6.59
CA VAL A 2 -4.68 -7.15 6.98
C VAL A 2 -6.07 -6.49 6.90
N LEU A 3 -6.88 -6.82 5.89
CA LEU A 3 -8.26 -6.31 5.79
C LEU A 3 -9.14 -6.74 6.96
N ALA A 4 -8.96 -7.96 7.45
CA ALA A 4 -9.70 -8.45 8.63
C ALA A 4 -9.24 -7.73 9.91
N GLU A 5 -7.94 -7.42 10.02
CA GLU A 5 -7.41 -6.61 11.12
C GLU A 5 -7.98 -5.18 11.09
N ALA A 6 -8.04 -4.54 9.92
CA ALA A 6 -8.67 -3.23 9.76
C ALA A 6 -10.17 -3.26 10.14
N ALA A 7 -10.90 -4.29 9.72
CA ALA A 7 -12.31 -4.46 10.08
C ALA A 7 -12.54 -4.72 11.58
N GLY A 8 -11.53 -5.24 12.30
CA GLY A 8 -11.57 -5.38 13.76
C GLY A 8 -11.24 -4.08 14.52
N ARG A 9 -10.48 -3.17 13.89
CA ARG A 9 -10.04 -1.90 14.49
C ARG A 9 -11.03 -0.75 14.25
N TRP A 10 -11.73 -0.75 13.11
CA TRP A 10 -12.66 0.32 12.72
C TRP A 10 -14.03 -0.22 12.28
N PRO A 11 -15.12 0.53 12.48
CA PRO A 11 -16.47 0.15 12.03
C PRO A 11 -16.61 0.34 10.51
N LEU A 12 -15.97 -0.53 9.73
CA LEU A 12 -15.97 -0.48 8.27
C LEU A 12 -17.20 -1.16 7.67
N GLN A 13 -17.80 -0.51 6.66
CA GLN A 13 -18.85 -1.10 5.80
C GLN A 13 -18.25 -1.91 4.65
N GLY A 14 -17.00 -1.60 4.28
CA GLY A 14 -16.25 -2.33 3.27
C GLY A 14 -14.84 -1.78 3.14
N ALA A 15 -13.93 -2.61 2.65
CA ALA A 15 -12.58 -2.18 2.29
C ALA A 15 -12.05 -3.03 1.12
N VAL A 16 -11.27 -2.41 0.25
CA VAL A 16 -10.61 -3.09 -0.87
C VAL A 16 -9.15 -2.66 -0.94
N ALA A 17 -8.27 -3.60 -1.27
CA ALA A 17 -6.87 -3.33 -1.58
C ALA A 17 -6.51 -4.05 -2.88
N ILE A 18 -6.05 -3.31 -3.87
CA ILE A 18 -5.62 -3.84 -5.17
C ILE A 18 -4.19 -3.36 -5.39
N HIS A 19 -3.30 -4.29 -5.74
CA HIS A 19 -1.92 -3.99 -6.09
C HIS A 19 -1.56 -4.65 -7.41
N ARG A 20 -1.06 -3.87 -8.37
CA ARG A 20 -0.59 -4.38 -9.67
C ARG A 20 0.82 -4.95 -9.57
N HIS A 21 1.19 -5.81 -10.51
CA HIS A 21 2.54 -6.34 -10.65
C HIS A 21 2.94 -6.39 -12.14
N GLY A 22 4.22 -6.64 -12.41
CA GLY A 22 4.78 -6.61 -13.76
C GLY A 22 5.36 -5.24 -14.13
N LEU A 23 5.44 -4.96 -15.43
CA LEU A 23 5.96 -3.68 -15.92
C LEU A 23 4.90 -2.59 -15.71
N ILE A 24 5.28 -1.54 -14.99
CA ILE A 24 4.43 -0.39 -14.69
C ILE A 24 5.19 0.86 -15.11
N ARG A 25 4.58 1.67 -15.98
CA ARG A 25 5.21 2.89 -16.49
C ARG A 25 5.01 4.06 -15.52
N PRO A 26 5.90 5.07 -15.54
CA PRO A 26 5.70 6.31 -14.81
C PRO A 26 4.31 6.91 -15.10
N GLY A 27 3.60 7.32 -14.04
CA GLY A 27 2.25 7.87 -14.12
C GLY A 27 1.12 6.84 -14.05
N GLU A 28 1.40 5.55 -14.17
CA GLU A 28 0.37 4.52 -14.00
C GLU A 28 0.03 4.25 -12.52
N GLY A 29 -1.24 3.99 -12.24
CA GLY A 29 -1.67 3.55 -10.91
C GLY A 29 -1.07 2.18 -10.56
N ILE A 30 -0.42 2.06 -9.40
CA ILE A 30 0.20 0.81 -8.94
C ILE A 30 -0.59 0.13 -7.82
N VAL A 31 -1.18 0.92 -6.92
CA VAL A 31 -1.89 0.45 -5.73
C VAL A 31 -3.15 1.29 -5.53
N LEU A 32 -4.22 0.63 -5.11
CA LEU A 32 -5.48 1.24 -4.70
C LEU A 32 -5.87 0.66 -3.34
N VAL A 33 -6.18 1.55 -2.39
CA VAL A 33 -6.81 1.21 -1.11
C VAL A 33 -8.08 2.03 -0.99
N LEU A 34 -9.20 1.37 -0.71
CA LEU A 34 -10.48 2.01 -0.43
C LEU A 34 -11.01 1.47 0.90
N ALA A 35 -11.57 2.36 1.71
CA ALA A 35 -12.30 2.03 2.93
C ALA A 35 -13.59 2.86 2.99
N ALA A 36 -14.69 2.21 3.35
CA ALA A 36 -16.00 2.82 3.52
C ALA A 36 -16.44 2.68 4.98
N SER A 37 -16.93 3.76 5.56
CA SER A 37 -17.49 3.79 6.91
C SER A 37 -18.52 4.92 7.03
N ALA A 38 -19.43 4.80 8.00
CA ALA A 38 -20.44 5.83 8.29
C ALA A 38 -19.81 7.17 8.70
N HIS A 39 -18.64 7.13 9.35
CA HIS A 39 -17.90 8.32 9.74
C HIS A 39 -16.55 8.38 9.03
N ARG A 40 -16.26 9.53 8.41
CA ARG A 40 -15.06 9.74 7.59
C ARG A 40 -13.75 9.43 8.32
N SER A 41 -13.65 9.69 9.62
CA SER A 41 -12.42 9.45 10.39
C SER A 41 -12.02 7.98 10.35
N ALA A 42 -12.97 7.07 10.56
CA ALA A 42 -12.73 5.63 10.49
C ALA A 42 -12.31 5.19 9.07
N ALA A 43 -12.91 5.77 8.03
CA ALA A 43 -12.52 5.48 6.65
C ALA A 43 -11.09 5.94 6.34
N PHE A 44 -10.72 7.17 6.74
CA PHE A 44 -9.38 7.70 6.52
C PHE A 44 -8.30 6.94 7.29
N GLU A 45 -8.54 6.66 8.58
CA GLU A 45 -7.59 5.91 9.41
C GLU A 45 -7.38 4.50 8.88
N ALA A 46 -8.46 3.78 8.55
CA ALA A 46 -8.35 2.42 8.01
C ALA A 46 -7.63 2.39 6.65
N ALA A 47 -7.93 3.34 5.75
CA ALA A 47 -7.23 3.43 4.47
C ALA A 47 -5.74 3.70 4.65
N SER A 48 -5.39 4.58 5.61
CA SER A 48 -3.99 4.89 5.93
C SER A 48 -3.27 3.68 6.54
N PHE A 49 -3.90 2.97 7.48
CA PHE A 49 -3.37 1.74 8.06
C PHE A 49 -3.08 0.67 7.01
N LEU A 50 -4.03 0.45 6.10
CA LEU A 50 -3.89 -0.52 5.01
C LEU A 50 -2.74 -0.14 4.06
N MET A 51 -2.58 1.15 3.75
CA MET A 51 -1.48 1.62 2.91
C MET A 51 -0.11 1.41 3.59
N ASP A 52 0.02 1.77 4.87
CA ASP A 52 1.28 1.60 5.61
C ASP A 52 1.68 0.13 5.73
N TYR A 53 0.70 -0.76 5.94
CA TYR A 53 0.94 -2.20 5.91
C TYR A 53 1.42 -2.68 4.52
N LEU A 54 0.79 -2.22 3.44
CA LEU A 54 1.17 -2.60 2.07
C LEU A 54 2.59 -2.15 1.72
N LYS A 55 3.04 -1.01 2.24
CA LYS A 55 4.39 -0.47 1.98
C LYS A 55 5.49 -1.21 2.74
N THR A 56 5.17 -1.83 3.87
CA THR A 56 6.18 -2.40 4.79
C THR A 56 6.19 -3.91 4.88
N ARG A 57 5.02 -4.55 4.76
CA ARG A 57 4.87 -5.98 5.06
C ARG A 57 4.43 -6.82 3.86
N ALA A 58 3.99 -6.19 2.77
CA ALA A 58 3.66 -6.91 1.56
C ALA A 58 4.95 -7.29 0.81
N PRO A 59 5.11 -8.56 0.37
CA PRO A 59 6.35 -9.05 -0.23
C PRO A 59 6.45 -8.61 -1.70
N PHE A 60 6.77 -7.35 -1.93
CA PHE A 60 7.01 -6.78 -3.26
C PHE A 60 8.42 -6.22 -3.38
N TRP A 61 9.02 -6.40 -4.55
CA TRP A 61 10.31 -5.80 -4.89
C TRP A 61 10.15 -5.04 -6.20
N LYS A 62 10.74 -3.86 -6.28
CA LYS A 62 10.73 -3.02 -7.46
C LYS A 62 12.11 -3.03 -8.09
N ARG A 63 12.16 -3.29 -9.39
CA ARG A 63 13.39 -3.19 -10.17
C ARG A 63 13.18 -2.15 -11.25
N GLU A 64 14.17 -1.30 -11.45
CA GLU A 64 14.12 -0.25 -12.45
C GLU A 64 14.44 -0.80 -13.85
N HIS A 65 13.79 -0.24 -14.86
CA HIS A 65 14.01 -0.53 -16.26
C HIS A 65 14.34 0.79 -16.96
N HIS A 66 15.55 0.92 -17.48
CA HIS A 66 16.00 2.14 -18.13
C HIS A 66 15.43 2.24 -19.56
N THR A 67 15.38 3.47 -20.07
CA THR A 67 14.84 3.77 -21.41
C THR A 67 15.72 3.23 -22.54
N ASP A 68 17.00 2.97 -22.27
CA ASP A 68 17.95 2.35 -23.21
C ASP A 68 17.85 0.81 -23.25
N GLY A 69 16.91 0.22 -22.50
CA GLY A 69 16.69 -1.22 -22.40
C GLY A 69 17.58 -1.93 -21.37
N THR A 70 18.47 -1.22 -20.69
CA THR A 70 19.25 -1.79 -19.58
C THR A 70 18.39 -1.97 -18.33
N LEU A 71 18.76 -2.94 -17.50
CA LEU A 71 18.14 -3.16 -16.19
C LEU A 71 18.83 -2.28 -15.16
N GLY A 72 18.03 -1.53 -14.41
CA GLY A 72 18.48 -0.78 -13.25
C GLY A 72 18.53 -1.64 -11.98
N GLY A 73 18.78 -0.97 -10.86
CA GLY A 73 18.87 -1.60 -9.55
C GLY A 73 17.52 -2.05 -8.99
N TRP A 74 17.60 -2.80 -7.89
CA TRP A 74 16.46 -3.01 -7.00
C TRP A 74 16.28 -1.75 -6.13
N VAL A 75 15.05 -1.27 -6.03
CA VAL A 75 14.73 -0.12 -5.19
C VAL A 75 14.67 -0.58 -3.74
N GLU A 76 15.45 0.09 -2.88
CA GLU A 76 15.49 -0.19 -1.45
C GLU A 76 14.20 0.28 -0.74
N ALA A 77 13.88 -0.40 0.35
CA ALA A 77 12.81 0.04 1.24
C ALA A 77 13.21 1.31 1.97
N MET A 78 12.27 2.23 2.20
CA MET A 78 12.54 3.49 2.88
C MET A 78 12.27 3.41 4.38
N GLU A 79 13.15 3.96 5.22
CA GLU A 79 13.00 3.95 6.68
C GLU A 79 11.72 4.62 7.17
N HIS A 80 11.23 5.65 6.46
CA HIS A 80 10.00 6.35 6.85
C HIS A 80 8.76 5.43 6.77
N ASP A 81 8.76 4.43 5.88
CA ASP A 81 7.66 3.48 5.78
C ASP A 81 7.59 2.63 7.05
N ALA A 82 8.74 2.22 7.59
CA ALA A 82 8.81 1.46 8.83
C ALA A 82 8.28 2.27 10.04
N ALA A 83 8.63 3.55 10.13
CA ALA A 83 8.11 4.44 11.17
C ALA A 83 6.59 4.65 11.05
N ALA A 84 6.07 4.82 9.82
CA ALA A 84 4.64 4.94 9.58
C ALA A 84 3.88 3.68 9.96
N ALA A 85 4.44 2.49 9.72
CA ALA A 85 3.82 1.23 10.12
C ALA A 85 3.84 0.98 11.63
N ALA A 86 4.81 1.54 12.37
CA ALA A 86 4.94 1.36 13.81
C ALA A 86 3.90 2.15 14.64
N ARG A 87 3.20 3.11 14.02
CA ARG A 87 2.16 3.91 14.71
C ARG A 87 0.83 3.16 14.95
N TRP A 88 0.71 1.93 14.44
CA TRP A 88 -0.50 1.12 14.45
C TRP A 88 -0.36 -0.14 15.29
#